data_AF-A0ABD3TTZ9-F1
#
_entry.id   AF-A0ABD3TTZ9-F1
#
_cell.length_a   1.000
_cell.length_b   1.000
_cell.length_c   1.000
_cell.angle_alpha   90.00
_cell.angle_beta   90.00
_cell.angle_gamma   90.00
#
_symmetry.space_group_name_H-M   'P 1'
#
loop_
_entity.id
_entity.type
_entity.pdbx_description
1 polymer ?
#
loop_
_entity_poly.entity_id
_entity_poly.type
_entity_poly.pdbx_seq_one_letter_code
_entity_poly.pdbx_strand_id
1 'polypeptide(L)'
;MSVAIATAAALSLPIYLTRSNKFNNTRGVKGSFRVFAIIGEEGGGLVERSKSLWTTLFEVEDPRSKVPQYNKGKFLDVNQALEVARYDLQYCDWKARQDVLTIMLLHEKVVEVLNPLAREYKSVGTLKKELADLQEELGQAHNQVHISEARVSTALDKLAYLETLVTDKILQDSNTTESDLLPSTPESLDTVKSKPPRRNINVSGPVQPYHANLKNFWYPVAFSAHLKDDTMVPIDCFERPWVLFRGKDGKPGCVQNTCAHRACPLDLGSINEGRIQCPYHGWEYSTDGKCEKMPSTKLVNVKIKALPCFEQEGMIWIWPGNDPPMANLPSLLPPSGFQIHAEIVMELPVEHGLLLDNLLDLAHAPFTHTSTFAKGWSVPSLVKFLTPASGLQGSWDPYPIDMEFRPPCLVLSTIGISKPGKLEGQSTRECSTHLHQLHVCLPSTRNKTRLLYRMSLDFAPILKHVPFMQHLWKHFAEQVLNEDLRLVLGQQDRMNNGDNVWNWPVSYDKLGVRYRQWRDSVEQRSKSSPFSNLRRIQNPLNE
;
A
#
# COMPACT_ATOMS: atom_id res chain seq x y z
N MET A 1 5.11 -9.01 -25.21
CA MET A 1 4.97 -7.91 -26.19
C MET A 1 3.61 -8.04 -26.83
N SER A 2 2.76 -7.02 -26.66
CA SER A 2 1.68 -6.59 -27.58
C SER A 2 0.98 -5.41 -26.92
N VAL A 3 1.62 -4.24 -27.03
CA VAL A 3 1.01 -2.94 -26.72
C VAL A 3 0.37 -2.47 -28.01
N ALA A 4 -0.95 -2.36 -28.04
CA ALA A 4 -1.65 -1.63 -29.10
C ALA A 4 -2.96 -1.05 -28.54
N ILE A 5 -2.86 0.02 -27.75
CA ILE A 5 -3.96 0.97 -27.67
C ILE A 5 -3.90 1.75 -28.99
N ALA A 6 -4.73 1.37 -29.97
CA ALA A 6 -4.89 2.18 -31.18
C ALA A 6 -5.71 3.44 -30.83
N THR A 7 -5.06 4.46 -30.27
CA THR A 7 -5.61 5.82 -30.26
C THR A 7 -5.33 6.44 -31.62
N ALA A 8 -6.39 6.77 -32.34
CA ALA A 8 -6.29 7.62 -33.52
C ALA A 8 -6.95 8.96 -33.19
N ALA A 9 -6.13 9.98 -32.87
CA ALA A 9 -6.58 11.36 -32.67
C ALA A 9 -6.67 12.14 -34.01
N ALA A 10 -7.86 12.62 -34.38
CA ALA A 10 -8.03 13.48 -35.55
C ALA A 10 -7.86 14.97 -35.21
N LEU A 11 -7.11 15.71 -36.04
CA LEU A 11 -6.86 17.15 -35.90
C LEU A 11 -7.89 17.96 -36.71
N SER A 12 -8.63 18.88 -36.07
CA SER A 12 -9.37 19.93 -36.79
C SER A 12 -9.23 21.28 -36.08
N LEU A 13 -8.93 22.33 -36.87
CA LEU A 13 -8.78 23.72 -36.42
C LEU A 13 -10.07 24.49 -36.74
N PRO A 14 -10.81 25.02 -35.75
CA PRO A 14 -11.78 26.08 -36.02
C PRO A 14 -11.09 27.44 -35.89
N ILE A 15 -11.09 28.22 -36.96
CA ILE A 15 -10.66 29.63 -36.94
C ILE A 15 -11.83 30.45 -36.39
N TYR A 16 -11.74 30.92 -35.14
CA TYR A 16 -12.62 31.99 -34.65
C TYR A 16 -11.87 33.33 -34.67
N LEU A 17 -12.28 34.20 -35.58
CA LEU A 17 -11.86 35.59 -35.63
C LEU A 17 -12.81 36.42 -34.74
N THR A 18 -12.38 36.74 -33.53
CA THR A 18 -13.03 37.80 -32.73
C THR A 18 -12.24 39.10 -32.88
N ARG A 19 -12.95 40.15 -33.29
CA ARG A 19 -12.42 41.49 -33.59
C ARG A 19 -12.20 42.25 -32.27
N SER A 20 -10.94 42.48 -31.90
CA SER A 20 -10.54 43.30 -30.76
C SER A 20 -10.87 44.78 -30.99
N ASN A 21 -11.38 45.46 -29.96
CA ASN A 21 -11.35 46.91 -29.88
C ASN A 21 -10.28 47.33 -28.86
N LYS A 22 -9.20 47.91 -29.40
CA LYS A 22 -8.15 48.76 -28.79
C LYS A 22 -7.71 48.46 -27.35
N PHE A 23 -6.61 47.73 -27.19
CA PHE A 23 -5.30 48.27 -26.75
C PHE A 23 -4.24 47.14 -26.79
N ASN A 24 -3.04 47.51 -27.28
CA ASN A 24 -1.77 46.79 -27.32
C ASN A 24 -1.49 45.65 -28.33
N ASN A 25 -0.36 45.87 -29.00
CA ASN A 25 0.32 45.12 -30.04
C ASN A 25 0.88 43.79 -29.52
N THR A 26 0.33 42.68 -30.01
CA THR A 26 1.06 41.49 -30.49
C THR A 26 0.02 40.56 -31.12
N ARG A 27 0.09 40.32 -32.44
CA ARG A 27 -0.74 39.31 -33.12
C ARG A 27 -0.22 37.92 -32.74
N GLY A 28 -0.71 37.37 -31.62
CA GLY A 28 -0.59 35.94 -31.33
C GLY A 28 -1.80 35.21 -31.89
N VAL A 29 -1.59 34.32 -32.87
CA VAL A 29 -2.62 33.37 -33.28
C VAL A 29 -2.81 32.38 -32.12
N LYS A 30 -3.92 32.50 -31.36
CA LYS A 30 -4.32 31.48 -30.38
C LYS A 30 -4.81 30.25 -31.13
N GLY A 31 -3.96 29.24 -31.28
CA GLY A 31 -4.35 27.93 -31.81
C GLY A 31 -4.76 27.00 -30.67
N SER A 32 -6.05 26.67 -30.56
CA SER A 32 -6.53 25.62 -29.66
C SER A 32 -6.44 24.26 -30.35
N PHE A 33 -5.83 23.26 -29.70
CA PHE A 33 -5.74 21.89 -30.17
C PHE A 33 -6.73 21.00 -29.40
N ARG A 34 -7.36 20.05 -30.09
CA ARG A 34 -8.25 19.06 -29.46
C ARG A 34 -7.68 17.66 -29.63
N VAL A 35 -7.57 16.93 -28.53
CA VAL A 35 -7.13 15.53 -28.51
C VAL A 35 -8.36 14.65 -28.30
N PHE A 36 -8.60 13.72 -29.23
CA PHE A 36 -9.70 12.76 -29.18
C PHE A 36 -9.15 11.36 -28.91
N ALA A 37 -9.90 10.53 -28.18
CA ALA A 37 -9.67 9.10 -28.16
C ALA A 37 -10.74 8.37 -28.98
N ILE A 38 -10.29 7.34 -29.70
CA ILE A 38 -11.16 6.32 -30.29
C ILE A 38 -10.96 5.06 -29.47
N ILE A 39 -12.03 4.52 -28.90
CA ILE A 39 -12.05 3.19 -28.30
C ILE A 39 -12.53 2.25 -29.41
N GLY A 40 -11.62 1.48 -29.99
CA GLY A 40 -11.95 0.45 -30.99
C GLY A 40 -11.78 -0.95 -30.41
N GLU A 41 -12.76 -1.82 -30.64
CA GLU A 41 -12.59 -3.28 -30.53
C GLU A 41 -11.87 -3.77 -31.80
N GLU A 42 -10.88 -4.65 -31.65
CA GLU A 42 -10.13 -5.21 -32.79
C GLU A 42 -10.98 -6.27 -33.53
N GLY A 43 -11.16 -6.08 -34.84
CA GLY A 43 -11.71 -7.11 -35.73
C GLY A 43 -12.64 -6.57 -36.82
N GLY A 44 -12.16 -5.71 -37.72
CA GLY A 44 -12.96 -5.28 -38.87
C GLY A 44 -12.22 -4.33 -39.80
N GLY A 45 -12.14 -4.67 -41.08
CA GLY A 45 -11.46 -3.91 -42.12
C GLY A 45 -11.94 -2.47 -42.28
N LEU A 46 -11.08 -1.66 -42.92
CA LEU A 46 -11.03 -0.19 -42.91
C LEU A 46 -12.19 0.56 -43.60
N VAL A 47 -13.40 -0.01 -43.80
CA VAL A 47 -14.39 0.59 -44.73
C VAL A 47 -15.79 0.86 -44.16
N GLU A 48 -16.17 0.39 -42.97
CA GLU A 48 -17.51 0.69 -42.42
C GLU A 48 -17.46 1.20 -40.98
N ARG A 49 -16.98 2.44 -40.78
CA ARG A 49 -17.11 3.16 -39.49
C ARG A 49 -18.31 4.09 -39.51
N SER A 50 -19.50 3.53 -39.25
CA SER A 50 -20.68 4.34 -38.90
C SER A 50 -20.73 4.59 -37.39
N LYS A 51 -20.78 5.88 -37.01
CA LYS A 51 -21.11 6.44 -35.68
C LYS A 51 -20.33 5.91 -34.46
N SER A 52 -18.99 6.02 -34.44
CA SER A 52 -18.23 5.95 -33.18
C SER A 52 -18.33 7.29 -32.43
N LEU A 53 -18.78 7.28 -31.17
CA LEU A 53 -18.79 8.46 -30.29
C LEU A 53 -17.36 9.00 -30.10
N TRP A 54 -17.06 10.15 -30.68
CA TRP A 54 -15.82 10.88 -30.42
C TRP A 54 -15.96 11.60 -29.08
N THR A 55 -15.16 11.24 -28.08
CA THR A 55 -15.09 11.99 -26.82
C THR A 55 -13.79 12.78 -26.77
N THR A 56 -13.89 14.10 -26.56
CA THR A 56 -12.73 14.99 -26.42
C THR A 56 -12.08 14.71 -25.06
N LEU A 57 -10.80 14.30 -25.06
CA LEU A 57 -10.06 14.07 -23.83
C LEU A 57 -9.42 15.36 -23.32
N PHE A 58 -8.74 16.12 -24.18
CA PHE A 58 -8.04 17.35 -23.79
C PHE A 58 -8.27 18.48 -24.81
N GLU A 59 -8.36 19.71 -24.31
CA GLU A 59 -8.36 20.94 -25.11
C GLU A 59 -7.11 21.72 -24.69
N VAL A 60 -6.10 21.72 -25.57
CA VAL A 60 -4.74 22.17 -25.29
C VAL A 60 -4.55 23.52 -25.96
N GLU A 61 -4.25 24.57 -25.19
CA GLU A 61 -4.23 25.95 -25.72
C GLU A 61 -2.84 26.45 -26.12
N ASP A 62 -1.75 25.93 -25.55
CA ASP A 62 -0.38 26.36 -25.91
C ASP A 62 0.64 25.23 -25.69
N PRO A 63 1.09 24.56 -26.75
CA PRO A 63 2.09 23.50 -26.61
C PRO A 63 3.51 24.00 -26.31
N ARG A 64 3.76 25.33 -26.36
CA ARG A 64 5.09 25.95 -26.47
C ARG A 64 5.94 25.37 -27.62
N SER A 65 7.05 26.05 -27.94
CA SER A 65 7.92 25.77 -29.09
C SER A 65 8.69 24.43 -29.04
N LYS A 66 8.37 23.51 -28.13
CA LYS A 66 9.01 22.19 -27.97
C LYS A 66 8.18 21.02 -28.50
N VAL A 67 7.06 21.29 -29.15
CA VAL A 67 6.33 20.27 -29.91
C VAL A 67 6.93 20.18 -31.33
N PRO A 68 7.31 18.99 -31.82
CA PRO A 68 7.73 18.84 -33.21
C PRO A 68 6.63 19.39 -34.13
N GLN A 69 6.99 20.19 -35.13
CA GLN A 69 6.00 20.76 -36.05
C GLN A 69 5.31 19.63 -36.81
N TYR A 70 4.12 19.23 -36.36
CA TYR A 70 3.36 18.16 -36.97
C TYR A 70 2.44 18.71 -38.06
N ASN A 71 2.69 18.29 -39.31
CA ASN A 71 1.89 18.66 -40.47
C ASN A 71 0.41 18.27 -40.27
N LYS A 72 -0.50 19.14 -40.73
CA LYS A 72 -1.95 18.92 -40.72
C LYS A 72 -2.33 17.49 -41.11
N GLY A 73 -3.15 16.83 -40.28
CA GLY A 73 -3.81 15.57 -40.63
C GLY A 73 -3.10 14.27 -40.21
N LYS A 74 -2.04 14.32 -39.40
CA LYS A 74 -1.43 13.11 -38.81
C LYS A 74 -2.02 12.77 -37.45
N PHE A 75 -2.33 11.48 -37.26
CA PHE A 75 -2.77 10.91 -35.99
C PHE A 75 -1.55 10.74 -35.05
N LEU A 76 -1.68 11.13 -33.79
CA LEU A 76 -0.65 10.92 -32.75
C LEU A 76 -0.79 9.54 -32.14
N ASP A 77 0.34 8.89 -31.82
CA ASP A 77 0.32 7.68 -31.00
C ASP A 77 0.04 7.99 -29.52
N VAL A 78 -0.26 6.95 -28.73
CA VAL A 78 -0.63 7.05 -27.31
C VAL A 78 0.41 7.81 -26.49
N ASN A 79 1.69 7.53 -26.71
CA ASN A 79 2.78 8.11 -25.92
C ASN A 79 2.97 9.58 -26.28
N GLN A 80 2.83 9.92 -27.57
CA GLN A 80 2.84 11.30 -28.05
C GLN A 80 1.65 12.11 -27.50
N ALA A 81 0.45 11.51 -27.44
CA ALA A 81 -0.72 12.15 -26.86
C ALA A 81 -0.58 12.40 -25.35
N LEU A 82 0.00 11.44 -24.61
CA LEU A 82 0.30 11.60 -23.19
C LEU A 82 1.36 12.67 -22.92
N GLU A 83 2.38 12.77 -23.77
CA GLU A 83 3.37 13.86 -23.71
C GLU A 83 2.72 15.22 -23.94
N VAL A 84 1.84 15.36 -24.93
CA VAL A 84 1.11 16.61 -25.18
C VAL A 84 0.26 17.02 -23.97
N ALA A 85 -0.45 16.07 -23.35
CA ALA A 85 -1.23 16.33 -22.12
C ALA A 85 -0.34 16.73 -20.93
N ARG A 86 0.84 16.10 -20.81
CA ARG A 86 1.84 16.45 -19.79
C ARG A 86 2.32 17.88 -19.94
N TYR A 87 2.63 18.33 -21.17
CA TYR A 87 3.08 19.70 -21.40
C TYR A 87 1.98 20.74 -21.11
N ASP A 88 0.73 20.46 -21.44
CA ASP A 88 -0.40 21.36 -21.14
C ASP A 88 -0.62 21.52 -19.63
N LEU A 89 -0.48 20.44 -18.85
CA LEU A 89 -0.54 20.49 -17.39
C LEU A 89 0.60 21.31 -16.79
N GLN A 90 1.83 21.10 -17.29
CA GLN A 90 2.99 21.90 -16.87
C GLN A 90 2.84 23.39 -17.24
N TYR A 91 2.22 23.67 -18.38
CA TYR A 91 1.90 25.03 -18.78
C TYR A 91 0.88 25.67 -17.83
N CYS A 92 -0.20 24.96 -17.50
CA CYS A 92 -1.22 25.43 -16.58
C CYS A 92 -0.67 25.69 -15.18
N ASP A 93 0.16 24.79 -14.63
CA ASP A 93 0.85 25.00 -13.34
C ASP A 93 1.77 26.23 -13.39
N TRP A 94 2.61 26.34 -14.42
CA TRP A 94 3.48 27.51 -14.59
C TRP A 94 2.67 28.82 -14.67
N LYS A 95 1.56 28.82 -15.41
CA LYS A 95 0.72 30.00 -15.60
C LYS A 95 0.03 30.40 -14.29
N ALA A 96 -0.52 29.44 -13.55
CA ALA A 96 -1.09 29.67 -12.23
C ALA A 96 -0.09 30.30 -11.26
N ARG A 97 1.17 29.80 -11.24
CA ARG A 97 2.25 30.40 -10.43
C ARG A 97 2.56 31.85 -10.84
N GLN A 98 2.58 32.15 -12.14
CA GLN A 98 2.79 33.51 -12.63
C GLN A 98 1.63 34.45 -12.26
N ASP A 99 0.40 33.97 -12.32
CA ASP A 99 -0.78 34.76 -11.96
C ASP A 99 -0.78 35.08 -10.45
N VAL A 100 -0.40 34.12 -9.60
CA VAL A 100 -0.22 34.34 -8.15
C VAL A 100 0.89 35.34 -7.85
N LEU A 101 2.05 35.22 -8.52
CA LEU A 101 3.14 36.18 -8.38
C LEU A 101 2.72 37.60 -8.78
N THR A 102 1.89 37.72 -9.82
CA THR A 102 1.34 39.02 -10.25
C THR A 102 0.46 39.64 -9.16
N ILE A 103 -0.40 38.84 -8.51
CA ILE A 103 -1.21 39.32 -7.37
C ILE A 103 -0.32 39.79 -6.22
N MET A 104 0.73 39.02 -5.89
CA MET A 104 1.67 39.40 -4.83
C MET A 104 2.35 40.75 -5.11
N LEU A 105 2.84 40.96 -6.34
CA LEU A 105 3.48 42.21 -6.74
C LEU A 105 2.49 43.39 -6.76
N LEU A 106 1.25 43.18 -7.19
CA LEU A 106 0.21 44.21 -7.13
C LEU A 106 -0.17 44.56 -5.69
N HIS A 107 -0.20 43.57 -4.79
CA HIS A 107 -0.44 43.81 -3.37
C HIS A 107 0.68 44.63 -2.73
N GLU A 108 1.94 44.35 -3.07
CA GLU A 108 3.09 45.14 -2.62
C GLU A 108 2.99 46.61 -3.08
N LYS A 109 2.59 46.86 -4.33
CA LYS A 109 2.33 48.22 -4.82
C LYS A 109 1.20 48.93 -4.07
N VAL A 110 0.15 48.22 -3.68
CA VAL A 110 -0.92 48.80 -2.84
C VAL A 110 -0.34 49.24 -1.49
N VAL A 111 0.54 48.43 -0.89
CA VAL A 111 1.23 48.79 0.36
C VAL A 111 2.13 50.02 0.18
N GLU A 112 2.86 50.12 -0.94
CA GLU A 112 3.67 51.30 -1.27
C GLU A 112 2.83 52.58 -1.42
N VAL A 113 1.69 52.49 -2.12
CA VAL A 113 0.78 53.63 -2.31
C VAL A 113 0.13 54.06 -0.99
N LEU A 114 -0.16 53.11 -0.09
CA LEU A 114 -0.74 53.38 1.24
C LEU A 114 0.31 53.75 2.30
N ASN A 115 1.60 53.75 1.96
CA ASN A 115 2.68 54.09 2.88
C ASN A 115 2.47 55.49 3.49
N PRO A 116 2.52 55.66 4.82
CA PRO A 116 2.35 56.96 5.48
C PRO A 116 3.25 58.07 4.93
N LEU A 117 4.48 57.74 4.49
CA LEU A 117 5.42 58.70 3.91
C LEU A 117 4.96 59.22 2.54
N ALA A 118 4.17 58.44 1.79
CA ALA A 118 3.61 58.85 0.50
C ALA A 118 2.64 60.05 0.62
N ARG A 119 2.10 60.28 1.82
CA ARG A 119 1.21 61.42 2.12
C ARG A 119 1.95 62.75 2.19
N GLU A 120 3.27 62.75 2.29
CA GLU A 120 4.08 63.97 2.38
C GLU A 120 4.36 64.59 1.00
N TYR A 121 4.26 63.82 -0.09
CA TYR A 121 4.62 64.27 -1.45
C TYR A 121 3.57 63.97 -2.53
N LYS A 122 2.48 63.23 -2.23
CA LYS A 122 1.37 63.01 -3.17
C LYS A 122 0.05 63.61 -2.67
N SER A 123 -0.74 64.18 -3.60
CA SER A 123 -2.08 64.68 -3.27
C SER A 123 -3.07 63.53 -3.00
N VAL A 124 -4.07 63.78 -2.15
CA VAL A 124 -5.15 62.81 -1.87
C VAL A 124 -5.88 62.38 -3.16
N GLY A 125 -6.05 63.30 -4.12
CA GLY A 125 -6.67 62.99 -5.42
C GLY A 125 -5.81 62.03 -6.26
N THR A 126 -4.49 62.19 -6.23
CA THR A 126 -3.54 61.31 -6.91
C THR A 126 -3.54 59.92 -6.29
N LEU A 127 -3.48 59.82 -4.96
CA LEU A 127 -3.53 58.55 -4.22
C LEU A 127 -4.84 57.79 -4.49
N LYS A 128 -5.98 58.50 -4.52
CA LYS A 128 -7.29 57.90 -4.82
C LYS A 128 -7.34 57.31 -6.23
N LYS A 129 -6.71 57.97 -7.21
CA LYS A 129 -6.63 57.49 -8.59
C LYS A 129 -5.73 56.26 -8.69
N GLU A 130 -4.51 56.32 -8.14
CA GLU A 130 -3.58 55.18 -8.15
C GLU A 130 -4.17 53.94 -7.46
N LEU A 131 -4.90 54.13 -6.35
CA LEU A 131 -5.57 53.03 -5.66
C LEU A 131 -6.73 52.44 -6.47
N ALA A 132 -7.49 53.27 -7.20
CA ALA A 132 -8.55 52.81 -8.08
C ALA A 132 -8.01 52.00 -9.27
N ASP A 133 -6.92 52.46 -9.89
CA ASP A 133 -6.25 51.77 -10.99
C ASP A 133 -5.68 50.41 -10.50
N LEU A 134 -5.02 50.38 -9.33
CA LEU A 134 -4.53 49.15 -8.71
C LEU A 134 -5.66 48.18 -8.32
N GLN A 135 -6.81 48.70 -7.86
CA GLN A 135 -7.97 47.88 -7.53
C GLN A 135 -8.54 47.20 -8.79
N GLU A 136 -8.56 47.89 -9.93
CA GLU A 136 -8.95 47.30 -11.21
C GLU A 136 -7.95 46.22 -11.66
N GLU A 137 -6.65 46.53 -11.64
CA GLU A 137 -5.59 45.57 -12.00
C GLU A 137 -5.62 44.31 -11.10
N LEU A 138 -5.81 44.50 -9.80
CA LEU A 138 -5.91 43.40 -8.84
C LEU A 138 -7.16 42.54 -9.10
N GLY A 139 -8.30 43.17 -9.43
CA GLY A 139 -9.52 42.46 -9.81
C GLY A 139 -9.34 41.63 -11.08
N GLN A 140 -8.65 42.17 -12.08
CA GLN A 140 -8.32 41.44 -13.31
C GLN A 140 -7.37 40.25 -13.03
N ALA A 141 -6.35 40.45 -12.19
CA ALA A 141 -5.40 39.40 -11.81
C ALA A 141 -6.07 38.24 -11.05
N HIS A 142 -6.97 38.54 -10.11
CA HIS A 142 -7.74 37.52 -9.40
C HIS A 142 -8.63 36.70 -10.35
N ASN A 143 -9.27 37.36 -11.33
CA ASN A 143 -10.07 36.65 -12.33
C ASN A 143 -9.21 35.69 -13.18
N GLN A 144 -7.97 36.08 -13.52
CA GLN A 144 -7.05 35.17 -14.23
C GLN A 144 -6.65 33.96 -13.39
N VAL A 145 -6.43 34.13 -12.07
CA VAL A 145 -6.14 33.00 -11.17
C VAL A 145 -7.31 32.02 -11.12
N HIS A 146 -8.56 32.50 -11.00
CA HIS A 146 -9.73 31.63 -11.01
C HIS A 146 -9.88 30.84 -12.32
N ILE A 147 -9.55 31.46 -13.46
CA ILE A 147 -9.53 30.76 -14.75
C ILE A 147 -8.44 29.68 -14.77
N SER A 148 -7.24 29.99 -14.29
CA SER A 148 -6.13 29.04 -14.17
C SER A 148 -6.45 27.87 -13.23
N GLU A 149 -7.09 28.13 -12.09
CA GLU A 149 -7.56 27.15 -11.13
C GLU A 149 -8.62 26.19 -11.72
N ALA A 150 -9.66 26.74 -12.35
CA ALA A 150 -10.71 25.95 -13.00
C ALA A 150 -10.14 25.02 -14.08
N ARG A 151 -9.11 25.47 -14.81
CA ARG A 151 -8.42 24.66 -15.82
C ARG A 151 -7.65 23.50 -15.21
N VAL A 152 -6.89 23.75 -14.14
CA VAL A 152 -6.16 22.69 -13.44
C VAL A 152 -7.14 21.66 -12.88
N SER A 153 -8.24 22.10 -12.24
CA SER A 153 -9.29 21.21 -11.73
C SER A 153 -9.86 20.33 -12.84
N THR A 154 -10.24 20.92 -13.97
CA THR A 154 -10.79 20.19 -15.13
C THR A 154 -9.80 19.16 -15.67
N ALA A 155 -8.50 19.48 -15.68
CA ALA A 155 -7.47 18.58 -16.18
C ALA A 155 -7.21 17.41 -15.20
N LEU A 156 -7.28 17.66 -13.89
CA LEU A 156 -7.21 16.63 -12.86
C LEU A 156 -8.40 15.66 -12.92
N ASP A 157 -9.62 16.17 -13.11
CA ASP A 157 -10.82 15.33 -13.27
C ASP A 157 -10.70 14.38 -14.46
N LYS A 158 -10.14 14.88 -15.58
CA LYS A 158 -9.89 14.09 -16.78
C LYS A 158 -8.82 13.02 -16.58
N LEU A 159 -7.77 13.31 -15.81
CA LEU A 159 -6.75 12.31 -15.44
C LEU A 159 -7.34 11.20 -14.57
N ALA A 160 -8.13 11.57 -13.56
CA ALA A 160 -8.83 10.60 -12.71
C ALA A 160 -9.74 9.69 -13.55
N TYR A 161 -10.47 10.26 -14.52
CA TYR A 161 -11.27 9.49 -15.46
C TYR A 161 -10.44 8.51 -16.31
N LEU A 162 -9.30 8.96 -16.85
CA LEU A 162 -8.41 8.08 -17.63
C LEU A 162 -7.79 6.96 -16.79
N GLU A 163 -7.40 7.25 -15.56
CA GLU A 163 -6.90 6.26 -14.61
C GLU A 163 -7.95 5.18 -14.32
N THR A 164 -9.21 5.58 -14.15
CA THR A 164 -10.32 4.62 -13.99
C THR A 164 -10.52 3.74 -15.23
N LEU A 165 -10.46 4.31 -16.44
CA LEU A 165 -10.61 3.54 -17.69
C LEU A 165 -9.48 2.54 -17.91
N VAL A 166 -8.23 2.92 -17.62
CA VAL A 166 -7.06 2.03 -17.73
C VAL A 166 -7.16 0.91 -16.70
N THR A 167 -7.55 1.24 -15.46
CA THR A 167 -7.73 0.26 -14.39
C THR A 167 -8.85 -0.72 -14.71
N ASP A 168 -10.00 -0.24 -15.17
CA ASP A 168 -11.13 -1.09 -15.56
C ASP A 168 -10.79 -2.01 -16.73
N LYS A 169 -9.99 -1.54 -17.70
CA LYS A 169 -9.55 -2.37 -18.84
C LYS A 169 -8.51 -3.41 -18.45
N ILE A 170 -7.54 -3.08 -17.58
CA ILE A 170 -6.61 -4.06 -17.02
C ILE A 170 -7.37 -5.16 -16.27
N LEU A 171 -8.45 -4.81 -15.57
CA LEU A 171 -9.31 -5.77 -14.87
C LEU A 171 -10.16 -6.62 -15.83
N GLN A 172 -10.56 -6.08 -16.99
CA GLN A 172 -11.29 -6.82 -18.03
C GLN A 172 -10.39 -7.74 -18.85
N ASP A 173 -9.17 -7.34 -19.20
CA ASP A 173 -8.21 -8.16 -19.95
C ASP A 173 -7.71 -9.35 -19.12
N SER A 174 -7.79 -9.28 -17.78
CA SER A 174 -7.61 -10.44 -16.90
C SER A 174 -8.81 -11.40 -16.85
N ASN A 175 -9.98 -11.01 -17.37
CA ASN A 175 -11.17 -11.85 -17.44
C ASN A 175 -11.37 -12.50 -18.84
N THR A 176 -10.79 -11.95 -19.91
CA THR A 176 -10.98 -12.44 -21.29
C THR A 176 -10.08 -13.61 -21.68
N THR A 177 -9.23 -14.12 -20.80
CA THR A 177 -8.46 -15.36 -21.07
C THR A 177 -9.25 -16.65 -20.78
N GLU A 178 -10.54 -16.57 -20.42
CA GLU A 178 -11.33 -17.73 -19.98
C GLU A 178 -12.65 -17.97 -20.76
N SER A 179 -12.91 -17.27 -21.87
CA SER A 179 -14.18 -17.46 -22.60
C SER A 179 -14.03 -17.46 -24.11
N ASP A 180 -13.36 -18.47 -24.65
CA ASP A 180 -13.61 -18.92 -26.01
C ASP A 180 -14.04 -20.38 -25.96
N LEU A 181 -15.35 -20.62 -26.07
CA LEU A 181 -15.99 -21.79 -26.67
C LEU A 181 -17.52 -21.65 -26.53
N LEU A 182 -18.17 -21.11 -27.58
CA LEU A 182 -19.42 -21.57 -28.22
C LEU A 182 -20.22 -20.40 -28.85
N PRO A 183 -20.97 -20.63 -29.96
CA PRO A 183 -21.44 -19.56 -30.83
C PRO A 183 -22.87 -19.07 -30.54
N SER A 184 -22.99 -17.75 -30.69
CA SER A 184 -24.13 -16.86 -31.00
C SER A 184 -25.55 -17.41 -31.23
N THR A 185 -26.51 -16.72 -30.61
CA THR A 185 -27.81 -16.36 -31.21
C THR A 185 -28.17 -14.91 -30.83
N PRO A 186 -28.77 -14.09 -31.72
CA PRO A 186 -28.98 -12.67 -31.48
C PRO A 186 -30.42 -12.38 -31.03
N GLU A 187 -30.61 -11.66 -29.93
CA GLU A 187 -31.89 -10.96 -29.71
C GLU A 187 -31.78 -9.71 -28.81
N SER A 188 -32.30 -8.61 -29.39
CA SER A 188 -32.79 -7.33 -28.86
C SER A 188 -31.97 -6.52 -27.83
N LEU A 189 -31.57 -5.32 -28.30
CA LEU A 189 -31.18 -4.17 -27.49
C LEU A 189 -32.37 -3.63 -26.69
N ASP A 190 -32.20 -3.51 -25.38
CA ASP A 190 -32.49 -2.28 -24.60
C ASP A 190 -32.26 -2.56 -23.12
N THR A 191 -31.08 -2.20 -22.62
CA THR A 191 -30.85 -1.95 -21.19
C THR A 191 -29.58 -1.15 -21.05
N VAL A 192 -29.71 0.05 -20.49
CA VAL A 192 -28.61 0.87 -19.99
C VAL A 192 -27.76 -0.01 -19.06
N LYS A 193 -26.57 -0.42 -19.52
CA LYS A 193 -25.63 -1.21 -18.70
C LYS A 193 -25.23 -0.36 -17.49
N SER A 194 -25.83 -0.63 -16.34
CA SER A 194 -25.30 -0.20 -15.05
C SER A 194 -23.84 -0.63 -14.96
N LYS A 195 -22.95 0.27 -14.55
CA LYS A 195 -21.56 -0.07 -14.19
C LYS A 195 -21.56 -1.36 -13.37
N PRO A 196 -20.69 -2.34 -13.68
CA PRO A 196 -20.56 -3.50 -12.79
C PRO A 196 -20.20 -2.98 -11.39
N PRO A 197 -20.83 -3.46 -10.32
CA PRO A 197 -20.50 -3.02 -8.98
C PRO A 197 -19.02 -3.32 -8.74
N ARG A 198 -18.26 -2.30 -8.30
CA ARG A 198 -16.91 -2.50 -7.75
C ARG A 198 -17.02 -3.66 -6.76
N ARG A 199 -16.20 -4.71 -6.91
CA ARG A 199 -16.17 -5.82 -5.93
C ARG A 199 -15.93 -5.19 -4.55
N ASN A 200 -16.98 -5.15 -3.74
CA ASN A 200 -16.97 -4.49 -2.46
C ASN A 200 -16.14 -5.38 -1.53
N ILE A 201 -14.98 -4.90 -1.07
CA ILE A 201 -14.23 -5.59 -0.02
C ILE A 201 -15.12 -5.54 1.21
N ASN A 202 -15.55 -6.71 1.67
CA ASN A 202 -16.42 -6.82 2.83
C ASN A 202 -15.61 -7.36 4.01
N VAL A 203 -15.22 -6.46 4.90
CA VAL A 203 -14.61 -6.80 6.19
C VAL A 203 -15.58 -6.32 7.27
N SER A 204 -16.64 -7.09 7.46
CA SER A 204 -17.69 -6.83 8.45
C SER A 204 -17.99 -8.05 9.31
N GLY A 205 -18.67 -7.79 10.43
CA GLY A 205 -19.15 -8.80 11.35
C GLY A 205 -18.07 -9.29 12.33
N PRO A 206 -18.48 -10.09 13.33
CA PRO A 206 -17.51 -10.75 14.20
C PRO A 206 -16.62 -11.66 13.36
N VAL A 207 -15.34 -11.67 13.71
CA VAL A 207 -14.31 -12.46 13.02
C VAL A 207 -14.75 -13.92 12.96
N GLN A 208 -14.83 -14.46 11.76
CA GLN A 208 -15.21 -15.85 11.53
C GLN A 208 -14.05 -16.80 11.87
N PRO A 209 -14.31 -18.10 12.14
CA PRO A 209 -13.24 -19.07 12.28
C PRO A 209 -12.35 -19.08 11.03
N TYR A 210 -11.03 -19.08 11.22
CA TYR A 210 -10.09 -19.06 10.10
C TYR A 210 -10.27 -20.26 9.18
N HIS A 211 -10.34 -20.00 7.87
CA HIS A 211 -10.47 -21.05 6.88
C HIS A 211 -9.27 -22.01 6.90
N ALA A 212 -9.50 -23.32 6.68
CA ALA A 212 -8.46 -24.33 6.77
C ALA A 212 -7.29 -24.07 5.81
N ASN A 213 -7.56 -23.53 4.62
CA ASN A 213 -6.54 -23.21 3.61
C ASN A 213 -5.51 -22.18 4.10
N LEU A 214 -5.90 -21.24 4.97
CA LEU A 214 -4.98 -20.25 5.51
C LEU A 214 -3.93 -20.90 6.43
N LYS A 215 -4.20 -22.09 6.97
CA LYS A 215 -3.26 -22.84 7.80
C LYS A 215 -2.16 -23.54 7.00
N ASN A 216 -2.35 -23.73 5.69
CA ASN A 216 -1.42 -24.45 4.82
C ASN A 216 -0.26 -23.54 4.33
N PHE A 217 0.40 -22.88 5.28
CA PHE A 217 1.60 -22.05 5.08
C PHE A 217 2.56 -22.26 6.25
N TRP A 218 3.82 -21.89 6.03
CA TRP A 218 4.79 -21.78 7.12
C TRP A 218 4.59 -20.46 7.86
N TYR A 219 4.49 -20.54 9.19
CA TYR A 219 4.33 -19.40 10.08
C TYR A 219 5.55 -19.27 11.00
N PRO A 220 6.24 -18.12 11.02
CA PRO A 220 7.20 -17.83 12.07
C PRO A 220 6.45 -17.47 13.35
N VAL A 221 6.82 -18.09 14.47
CA VAL A 221 6.05 -18.00 15.73
C VAL A 221 6.85 -17.56 16.94
N ALA A 222 8.17 -17.71 16.89
CA ALA A 222 9.09 -17.22 17.90
C ALA A 222 10.45 -16.88 17.27
N PHE A 223 11.18 -15.97 17.91
CA PHE A 223 12.61 -15.81 17.67
C PHE A 223 13.36 -16.97 18.31
N SER A 224 14.34 -17.54 17.60
CA SER A 224 15.16 -18.64 18.10
C SER A 224 15.86 -18.30 19.42
N ALA A 225 16.32 -17.04 19.56
CA ALA A 225 16.98 -16.54 20.76
C ALA A 225 16.07 -16.58 22.02
N HIS A 226 14.75 -16.62 21.85
CA HIS A 226 13.79 -16.72 22.96
C HIS A 226 13.49 -18.16 23.38
N LEU A 227 13.88 -19.15 22.57
CA LEU A 227 13.67 -20.57 22.85
C LEU A 227 15.01 -21.21 23.26
N LYS A 228 15.37 -21.13 24.54
CA LYS A 228 16.54 -21.81 25.10
C LYS A 228 16.23 -23.28 25.42
N ASP A 229 17.24 -24.08 25.71
CA ASP A 229 17.09 -25.53 25.95
C ASP A 229 16.15 -25.89 27.11
N ASP A 230 16.10 -25.05 28.14
CA ASP A 230 15.28 -25.22 29.35
C ASP A 230 13.98 -24.39 29.32
N THR A 231 13.69 -23.74 28.19
CA THR A 231 12.60 -22.78 28.06
C THR A 231 11.44 -23.37 27.28
N MET A 232 10.23 -23.16 27.79
CA MET A 232 8.98 -23.40 27.07
C MET A 232 8.36 -22.08 26.65
N VAL A 233 7.92 -21.99 25.40
CA VAL A 233 7.23 -20.80 24.90
C VAL A 233 5.80 -21.20 24.50
N PRO A 234 4.79 -20.88 25.32
CA PRO A 234 3.40 -21.07 24.94
C PRO A 234 3.03 -20.06 23.84
N ILE A 235 2.29 -20.54 22.84
CA ILE A 235 1.74 -19.72 21.76
C ILE A 235 0.31 -20.16 21.47
N ASP A 236 -0.55 -19.20 21.12
CA ASP A 236 -1.80 -19.49 20.44
C ASP A 236 -1.61 -19.31 18.94
N CYS A 237 -2.10 -20.27 18.15
CA CYS A 237 -2.12 -20.17 16.70
C CYS A 237 -3.37 -20.84 16.14
N PHE A 238 -4.17 -20.08 15.38
CA PHE A 238 -5.47 -20.50 14.85
C PHE A 238 -6.41 -21.07 15.92
N GLU A 239 -6.55 -20.34 17.03
CA GLU A 239 -7.43 -20.64 18.17
C GLU A 239 -7.05 -21.93 18.93
N ARG A 240 -5.82 -22.40 18.76
CA ARG A 240 -5.31 -23.60 19.44
C ARG A 240 -4.06 -23.26 20.26
N PRO A 241 -3.98 -23.78 21.49
CA PRO A 241 -2.81 -23.57 22.34
C PRO A 241 -1.72 -24.59 21.98
N TRP A 242 -0.51 -24.09 21.76
CA TRP A 242 0.70 -24.84 21.46
C TRP A 242 1.81 -24.44 22.41
N VAL A 243 2.81 -25.29 22.53
CA VAL A 243 4.02 -25.00 23.30
C VAL A 243 5.25 -25.42 22.49
N LEU A 244 6.18 -24.47 22.38
CA LEU A 244 7.49 -24.68 21.77
C LEU A 244 8.49 -25.07 22.86
N PHE A 245 9.38 -26.00 22.54
CA PHE A 245 10.53 -26.37 23.38
C PHE A 245 11.61 -27.04 22.52
N ARG A 246 12.83 -27.17 23.05
CA ARG A 246 13.91 -27.90 22.37
C ARG A 246 14.00 -29.34 22.84
N GLY A 247 14.20 -30.24 21.88
CA GLY A 247 14.57 -31.62 22.14
C GLY A 247 16.00 -31.74 22.64
N LYS A 248 16.39 -32.95 23.04
CA LYS A 248 17.77 -33.25 23.49
C LYS A 248 18.82 -33.03 22.41
N ASP A 249 18.40 -33.09 21.15
CA ASP A 249 19.21 -32.80 19.96
C ASP A 249 19.30 -31.30 19.65
N GLY A 250 18.73 -30.44 20.50
CA GLY A 250 18.68 -28.98 20.34
C GLY A 250 17.65 -28.51 19.30
N LYS A 251 16.95 -29.42 18.61
CA LYS A 251 15.96 -29.03 17.59
C LYS A 251 14.64 -28.60 18.23
N PRO A 252 13.97 -27.56 17.69
CA PRO A 252 12.68 -27.14 18.22
C PRO A 252 11.59 -28.17 17.89
N GLY A 253 10.66 -28.32 18.82
CA GLY A 253 9.38 -29.01 18.63
C GLY A 253 8.21 -28.09 18.97
N CYS A 254 7.06 -28.36 18.35
CA CYS A 254 5.81 -27.67 18.64
C CYS A 254 4.72 -28.71 18.90
N VAL A 255 4.27 -28.81 20.14
CA VAL A 255 3.23 -29.77 20.55
C VAL A 255 2.02 -29.05 21.09
N GLN A 256 0.86 -29.70 21.03
CA GLN A 256 -0.36 -29.17 21.60
C GLN A 256 -0.16 -28.96 23.10
N ASN A 257 -0.49 -27.76 23.60
CA ASN A 257 -0.31 -27.41 25.00
C ASN A 257 -1.46 -27.99 25.85
N THR A 258 -1.64 -29.30 25.80
CA THR A 258 -2.75 -30.02 26.44
C THR A 258 -2.32 -31.45 26.69
N CYS A 259 -2.08 -31.80 27.95
CA CYS A 259 -1.72 -33.17 28.33
C CYS A 259 -2.82 -34.17 27.95
N ALA A 260 -2.46 -35.28 27.30
CA ALA A 260 -3.41 -36.32 26.90
C ALA A 260 -4.12 -37.01 28.08
N HIS A 261 -3.58 -36.95 29.30
CA HIS A 261 -4.18 -37.59 30.46
C HIS A 261 -5.42 -36.84 30.98
N ARG A 262 -5.27 -35.56 31.35
CA ARG A 262 -6.35 -34.74 31.94
C ARG A 262 -6.33 -33.28 31.47
N ALA A 263 -5.89 -33.05 30.23
CA ALA A 263 -5.88 -31.74 29.59
C ALA A 263 -5.16 -30.62 30.36
N CYS A 264 -4.20 -30.97 31.23
CA CYS A 264 -3.38 -30.00 31.94
C CYS A 264 -2.50 -29.22 30.94
N PRO A 265 -2.38 -27.88 31.06
CA PRO A 265 -1.42 -27.10 30.30
C PRO A 265 0.01 -27.60 30.56
N LEU A 266 0.73 -27.94 29.50
CA LEU A 266 2.07 -28.51 29.59
C LEU A 266 3.13 -27.43 29.83
N ASP A 267 2.89 -26.20 29.39
CA ASP A 267 3.76 -25.03 29.59
C ASP A 267 3.94 -24.63 31.06
N LEU A 268 3.04 -25.07 31.95
CA LEU A 268 3.19 -24.94 33.40
C LEU A 268 4.15 -25.99 34.01
N GLY A 269 4.68 -26.88 33.18
CA GLY A 269 5.58 -27.97 33.55
C GLY A 269 7.04 -27.60 33.56
N SER A 270 7.89 -28.54 33.15
CA SER A 270 9.33 -28.33 32.98
C SER A 270 9.87 -29.12 31.79
N ILE A 271 11.09 -28.81 31.36
CA ILE A 271 11.82 -29.62 30.38
C ILE A 271 12.73 -30.60 31.11
N ASN A 272 12.61 -31.89 30.80
CA ASN A 272 13.44 -32.96 31.31
C ASN A 272 14.10 -33.72 30.17
N GLU A 273 15.43 -33.62 30.02
CA GLU A 273 16.20 -34.24 28.93
C GLU A 273 15.59 -34.01 27.52
N GLY A 274 15.14 -32.79 27.25
CA GLY A 274 14.52 -32.45 25.96
C GLY A 274 13.11 -33.02 25.75
N ARG A 275 12.41 -33.38 26.83
CA ARG A 275 10.99 -33.72 26.84
C ARG A 275 10.22 -32.73 27.72
N ILE A 276 9.00 -32.39 27.32
CA ILE A 276 8.11 -31.60 28.15
C ILE A 276 7.44 -32.48 29.19
N GLN A 277 7.63 -32.17 30.47
CA GLN A 277 7.05 -32.88 31.60
C GLN A 277 5.79 -32.16 32.09
N CYS A 278 4.65 -32.85 32.02
CA CYS A 278 3.38 -32.36 32.55
C CYS A 278 3.47 -32.16 34.08
N PRO A 279 3.08 -30.98 34.60
CA PRO A 279 3.20 -30.69 36.04
C PRO A 279 2.24 -31.51 36.90
N TYR A 280 1.22 -32.13 36.31
CA TYR A 280 0.20 -32.82 37.08
C TYR A 280 0.66 -34.22 37.55
N HIS A 281 1.01 -35.09 36.60
CA HIS A 281 1.37 -36.49 36.91
C HIS A 281 2.75 -36.87 36.32
N GLY A 282 3.53 -35.89 35.90
CA GLY A 282 4.90 -36.10 35.40
C GLY A 282 4.99 -36.86 34.07
N TRP A 283 3.91 -36.90 33.27
CA TRP A 283 3.98 -37.50 31.92
C TRP A 283 4.92 -36.67 31.04
N GLU A 284 5.90 -37.32 30.41
CA GLU A 284 6.90 -36.65 29.58
C GLU A 284 6.62 -36.90 28.10
N TYR A 285 6.64 -35.85 27.28
CA TYR A 285 6.41 -35.91 25.84
C TYR A 285 7.63 -35.41 25.05
N SER A 286 7.99 -36.11 23.98
CA SER A 286 9.00 -35.70 23.01
C SER A 286 8.51 -34.59 22.07
N THR A 287 9.41 -34.02 21.27
CA THR A 287 9.12 -32.96 20.29
C THR A 287 8.13 -33.36 19.20
N ASP A 288 8.02 -34.66 18.90
CA ASP A 288 7.01 -35.20 18.00
C ASP A 288 5.67 -35.53 18.69
N GLY A 289 5.55 -35.28 20.00
CA GLY A 289 4.35 -35.44 20.81
C GLY A 289 4.13 -36.84 21.40
N LYS A 290 5.07 -37.78 21.22
CA LYS A 290 4.95 -39.12 21.80
C LYS A 290 5.17 -39.06 23.31
N CYS A 291 4.32 -39.72 24.10
CA CYS A 291 4.56 -39.89 25.53
C CYS A 291 5.63 -40.96 25.75
N GLU A 292 6.74 -40.57 26.37
CA GLU A 292 7.90 -41.45 26.57
C GLU A 292 8.03 -41.93 28.02
N LYS A 293 7.36 -41.26 28.97
CA LYS A 293 7.42 -41.60 30.39
C LYS A 293 6.11 -41.34 31.10
N MET A 294 5.70 -42.29 31.95
CA MET A 294 4.55 -42.21 32.85
C MET A 294 4.97 -42.68 34.24
N PRO A 295 5.34 -41.80 35.18
CA PRO A 295 5.97 -42.20 36.45
C PRO A 295 5.14 -43.16 37.31
N SER A 296 3.81 -43.00 37.31
CA SER A 296 2.92 -43.72 38.24
C SER A 296 2.10 -44.83 37.57
N THR A 297 2.47 -45.27 36.36
CA THR A 297 1.78 -46.37 35.68
C THR A 297 2.70 -47.06 34.67
N LYS A 298 2.22 -48.14 34.06
CA LYS A 298 2.87 -48.75 32.89
C LYS A 298 2.74 -47.80 31.69
N LEU A 299 3.83 -47.67 30.93
CA LEU A 299 3.84 -46.90 29.70
C LEU A 299 2.88 -47.51 28.68
N VAL A 300 1.96 -46.70 28.17
CA VAL A 300 1.07 -47.04 27.05
C VAL A 300 1.31 -46.09 25.88
N ASN A 301 0.99 -46.54 24.67
CA ASN A 301 1.23 -45.76 23.46
C ASN A 301 0.23 -44.60 23.36
N VAL A 302 0.64 -43.43 23.87
CA VAL A 302 -0.15 -42.19 23.82
C VAL A 302 0.66 -41.11 23.10
N LYS A 303 -0.02 -40.33 22.26
CA LYS A 303 0.58 -39.24 21.50
C LYS A 303 -0.33 -38.01 21.56
N ILE A 304 0.26 -36.84 21.82
CA ILE A 304 -0.39 -35.54 21.64
C ILE A 304 -0.10 -35.03 20.23
N LYS A 305 -0.94 -34.11 19.72
CA LYS A 305 -0.70 -33.51 18.41
C LYS A 305 0.61 -32.71 18.43
N ALA A 306 1.43 -32.92 17.41
CA ALA A 306 2.62 -32.11 17.13
C ALA A 306 2.51 -31.51 15.73
N LEU A 307 3.11 -30.34 15.52
CA LEU A 307 3.21 -29.68 14.23
C LEU A 307 4.61 -29.86 13.66
N PRO A 308 4.77 -29.96 12.32
CA PRO A 308 6.07 -29.76 11.69
C PRO A 308 6.67 -28.44 12.18
N CYS A 309 7.90 -28.52 12.67
CA CYS A 309 8.60 -27.40 13.28
C CYS A 309 10.09 -27.46 12.93
N PHE A 310 10.67 -26.31 12.62
CA PHE A 310 12.10 -26.19 12.38
C PHE A 310 12.58 -24.79 12.71
N GLU A 311 13.91 -24.64 12.76
CA GLU A 311 14.59 -23.37 12.98
C GLU A 311 15.33 -22.95 11.72
N GLN A 312 15.16 -21.69 11.29
CA GLN A 312 15.89 -21.11 10.17
C GLN A 312 15.97 -19.59 10.34
N GLU A 313 17.14 -19.01 10.06
CA GLU A 313 17.36 -17.55 10.03
C GLU A 313 16.92 -16.82 11.32
N GLY A 314 17.20 -17.46 12.46
CA GLY A 314 16.86 -16.94 13.78
C GLY A 314 15.38 -17.00 14.13
N MET A 315 14.57 -17.74 13.38
CA MET A 315 13.12 -17.88 13.57
C MET A 315 12.74 -19.33 13.76
N ILE A 316 11.76 -19.58 14.64
CA ILE A 316 11.09 -20.86 14.80
C ILE A 316 9.84 -20.86 13.93
N TRP A 317 9.75 -21.83 13.03
CA TRP A 317 8.67 -21.97 12.06
C TRP A 317 7.79 -23.16 12.40
N ILE A 318 6.49 -23.03 12.14
CA ILE A 318 5.52 -24.13 12.26
C ILE A 318 4.62 -24.23 11.03
N TRP A 319 4.10 -25.43 10.78
CA TRP A 319 3.08 -25.69 9.77
C TRP A 319 1.79 -26.14 10.46
N PRO A 320 0.79 -25.26 10.67
CA PRO A 320 -0.47 -25.61 11.34
C PRO A 320 -1.48 -26.30 10.42
N GLY A 321 -1.20 -26.34 9.12
CA GLY A 321 -2.00 -26.96 8.08
C GLY A 321 -2.05 -28.48 8.15
N ASN A 322 -3.00 -29.07 7.43
CA ASN A 322 -3.11 -30.52 7.30
C ASN A 322 -2.50 -31.04 5.98
N ASP A 323 -2.30 -30.15 5.00
CA ASP A 323 -1.63 -30.51 3.75
C ASP A 323 -0.13 -30.73 3.99
N PRO A 324 0.58 -31.49 3.14
CA PRO A 324 2.03 -31.62 3.23
C PRO A 324 2.71 -30.24 3.22
N PRO A 325 3.70 -29.99 4.11
CA PRO A 325 4.39 -28.72 4.14
C PRO A 325 5.09 -28.40 2.82
N MET A 326 5.00 -27.15 2.38
CA MET A 326 5.72 -26.68 1.20
C MET A 326 7.23 -26.67 1.45
N ALA A 327 8.03 -26.95 0.41
CA ALA A 327 9.48 -26.99 0.52
C ALA A 327 10.12 -25.59 0.61
N ASN A 328 9.50 -24.58 0.01
CA ASN A 328 10.11 -23.26 -0.10
C ASN A 328 9.68 -22.32 1.02
N LEU A 329 10.66 -21.61 1.54
CA LEU A 329 10.50 -20.61 2.60
C LEU A 329 11.05 -19.27 2.09
N PRO A 330 10.34 -18.16 2.34
CA PRO A 330 10.91 -16.84 2.11
C PRO A 330 12.05 -16.61 3.10
N SER A 331 13.17 -16.04 2.64
CA SER A 331 14.22 -15.58 3.55
C SER A 331 13.71 -14.39 4.37
N LEU A 332 13.96 -14.41 5.68
CA LEU A 332 13.68 -13.37 6.65
C LEU A 332 14.97 -12.75 7.22
N LEU A 333 16.13 -13.05 6.61
CA LEU A 333 17.35 -12.32 6.91
C LEU A 333 17.21 -10.86 6.49
N PRO A 334 17.74 -9.93 7.29
CA PRO A 334 17.81 -8.55 6.87
C PRO A 334 18.73 -8.43 5.63
N PRO A 335 18.57 -7.38 4.81
CA PRO A 335 19.41 -7.17 3.65
C PRO A 335 20.90 -7.09 4.03
N SER A 336 21.79 -7.37 3.07
CA SER A 336 23.22 -7.27 3.29
C SER A 336 23.62 -5.88 3.81
N GLY A 337 24.47 -5.83 4.83
CA GLY A 337 24.90 -4.59 5.50
C GLY A 337 24.07 -4.21 6.73
N PHE A 338 22.87 -4.77 6.92
CA PHE A 338 22.05 -4.52 8.09
C PHE A 338 22.43 -5.43 9.27
N GLN A 339 22.32 -4.89 10.48
CA GLN A 339 22.48 -5.64 11.73
C GLN A 339 21.19 -5.61 12.54
N ILE A 340 20.80 -6.77 13.08
CA ILE A 340 19.66 -6.88 13.99
C ILE A 340 19.99 -6.14 15.29
N HIS A 341 19.11 -5.21 15.67
CA HIS A 341 19.23 -4.40 16.88
C HIS A 341 18.20 -4.78 17.93
N ALA A 342 17.00 -5.22 17.53
CA ALA A 342 15.95 -5.63 18.45
C ALA A 342 15.08 -6.75 17.85
N GLU A 343 14.64 -7.66 18.71
CA GLU A 343 13.66 -8.71 18.43
C GLU A 343 12.63 -8.70 19.56
N ILE A 344 11.40 -8.29 19.25
CA ILE A 344 10.36 -7.97 20.22
C ILE A 344 9.11 -8.80 19.91
N VAL A 345 8.48 -9.36 20.94
CA VAL A 345 7.23 -10.12 20.83
C VAL A 345 6.16 -9.43 21.65
N MET A 346 4.99 -9.22 21.05
CA MET A 346 3.84 -8.58 21.69
C MET A 346 2.56 -9.38 21.41
N GLU A 347 1.70 -9.47 22.41
CA GLU A 347 0.36 -10.08 22.30
C GLU A 347 -0.67 -8.95 22.24
N LEU A 348 -1.37 -8.84 21.11
CA LEU A 348 -2.23 -7.71 20.81
C LEU A 348 -3.70 -8.14 20.78
N PRO A 349 -4.62 -7.38 21.41
CA PRO A 349 -6.04 -7.71 21.46
C PRO A 349 -6.78 -7.30 20.18
N VAL A 350 -6.17 -7.55 19.01
CA VAL A 350 -6.77 -7.25 17.71
C VAL A 350 -6.74 -8.45 16.76
N GLU A 351 -7.67 -8.50 15.81
CA GLU A 351 -7.63 -9.44 14.69
C GLU A 351 -6.46 -9.16 13.75
N HIS A 352 -5.79 -10.22 13.29
CA HIS A 352 -4.52 -10.10 12.58
C HIS A 352 -4.62 -9.34 11.26
N GLY A 353 -5.73 -9.47 10.53
CA GLY A 353 -5.95 -8.78 9.28
C GLY A 353 -6.16 -7.28 9.44
N LEU A 354 -6.80 -6.83 10.52
CA LEU A 354 -6.89 -5.39 10.83
C LEU A 354 -5.52 -4.79 11.14
N LEU A 355 -4.67 -5.52 11.88
CA LEU A 355 -3.30 -5.08 12.12
C LEU A 355 -2.48 -5.04 10.82
N LEU A 356 -2.65 -6.05 9.95
CA LEU A 356 -2.00 -6.06 8.63
C LEU A 356 -2.45 -4.88 7.77
N ASP A 357 -3.75 -4.56 7.72
CA ASP A 357 -4.24 -3.39 6.98
C ASP A 357 -3.57 -2.10 7.46
N ASN A 358 -3.48 -1.90 8.78
CA ASN A 358 -2.83 -0.72 9.37
C ASN A 358 -1.32 -0.66 9.08
N LEU A 359 -0.61 -1.79 9.14
CA LEU A 359 0.82 -1.83 8.83
C LEU A 359 1.12 -1.63 7.34
N LEU A 360 0.16 -1.98 6.47
CA LEU A 360 0.26 -1.83 5.01
C LEU A 360 -0.24 -0.47 4.52
N ASP A 361 -0.71 0.40 5.40
CA ASP A 361 -1.04 1.80 5.13
C ASP A 361 0.05 2.69 5.74
N LEU A 362 0.56 3.63 4.97
CA LEU A 362 1.51 4.63 5.45
C LEU A 362 0.92 6.05 5.39
N ALA A 363 -0.24 6.22 4.76
CA ALA A 363 -0.90 7.51 4.66
C ALA A 363 -1.36 8.01 6.04
N HIS A 364 -1.61 7.12 7.01
CA HIS A 364 -1.98 7.50 8.38
C HIS A 364 -0.81 8.09 9.19
N ALA A 365 0.44 7.86 8.79
CA ALA A 365 1.60 8.12 9.64
C ALA A 365 1.70 9.58 10.13
N PRO A 366 1.54 10.63 9.29
CA PRO A 366 1.58 12.02 9.75
C PRO A 366 0.48 12.40 10.73
N PHE A 367 -0.62 11.63 10.79
CA PHE A 367 -1.77 11.92 11.64
C PHE A 367 -1.72 11.13 12.95
N THR A 368 -1.34 9.86 12.89
CA THR A 368 -1.31 8.97 14.05
C THR A 368 -0.02 9.09 14.85
N HIS A 369 1.12 9.24 14.16
CA HIS A 369 2.46 9.20 14.76
C HIS A 369 3.06 10.58 15.01
N THR A 370 2.21 11.53 15.37
CA THR A 370 2.59 12.94 15.61
C THR A 370 3.50 13.12 16.82
N SER A 371 3.49 12.17 17.77
CA SER A 371 4.33 12.21 18.97
C SER A 371 5.59 11.35 18.87
N THR A 372 5.68 10.49 17.85
CA THR A 372 6.76 9.51 17.65
C THR A 372 7.56 9.81 16.36
N PHE A 373 7.57 8.90 15.39
CA PHE A 373 8.48 8.96 14.24
C PHE A 373 8.04 9.95 13.15
N ALA A 374 6.73 10.23 13.05
CA ALA A 374 6.17 11.16 12.07
C ALA A 374 6.06 12.59 12.60
N LYS A 375 6.65 12.89 13.76
CA LYS A 375 6.62 14.22 14.37
C LYS A 375 7.24 15.25 13.41
N GLY A 376 6.41 16.19 12.96
CA GLY A 376 6.83 17.27 12.06
C GLY A 376 6.90 16.89 10.58
N TRP A 377 6.36 15.73 10.17
CA TRP A 377 6.20 15.41 8.76
C TRP A 377 5.16 16.35 8.11
N SER A 378 5.43 16.81 6.90
CA SER A 378 4.40 17.49 6.10
C SER A 378 3.36 16.48 5.63
N VAL A 379 2.11 16.90 5.54
CA VAL A 379 1.05 16.10 4.93
C VAL A 379 1.11 16.34 3.42
N PRO A 380 1.51 15.36 2.60
CA PRO A 380 1.56 15.54 1.16
C PRO A 380 0.14 15.65 0.58
N SER A 381 0.00 16.42 -0.50
CA SER A 381 -1.29 16.56 -1.20
C SER A 381 -1.76 15.26 -1.87
N LEU A 382 -0.83 14.33 -2.13
CA LEU A 382 -1.11 13.02 -2.70
C LEU A 382 -0.04 12.02 -2.27
N VAL A 383 -0.48 10.85 -1.79
CA VAL A 383 0.39 9.70 -1.51
C VAL A 383 0.15 8.64 -2.57
N LYS A 384 1.23 8.06 -3.11
CA LYS A 384 1.14 6.96 -4.09
C LYS A 384 1.90 5.75 -3.59
N PHE A 385 1.32 4.57 -3.83
CA PHE A 385 2.01 3.31 -3.70
C PHE A 385 2.43 2.80 -5.08
N LEU A 386 3.72 2.94 -5.39
CA LEU A 386 4.31 2.57 -6.68
C LEU A 386 4.71 1.09 -6.64
N THR A 387 4.09 0.27 -7.47
CA THR A 387 4.30 -1.19 -7.46
C THR A 387 5.08 -1.66 -8.70
N PRO A 388 6.14 -2.47 -8.55
CA PRO A 388 6.67 -3.30 -9.63
C PRO A 388 5.66 -4.40 -10.03
N ALA A 389 5.88 -5.06 -11.18
CA ALA A 389 4.96 -6.04 -11.76
C ALA A 389 4.57 -7.24 -10.85
N SER A 390 5.28 -7.46 -9.73
CA SER A 390 5.01 -8.52 -8.74
C SER A 390 3.81 -8.27 -7.81
N GLY A 391 3.27 -7.05 -7.77
CA GLY A 391 1.99 -6.77 -7.10
C GLY A 391 2.02 -6.57 -5.57
N LEU A 392 2.89 -7.26 -4.81
CA LEU A 392 2.87 -7.20 -3.34
C LEU A 392 4.01 -6.39 -2.70
N GLN A 393 4.84 -5.74 -3.52
CA GLN A 393 5.90 -4.85 -3.08
C GLN A 393 5.72 -3.48 -3.73
N GLY A 394 6.19 -2.43 -3.08
CA GLY A 394 6.23 -1.11 -3.68
C GLY A 394 6.96 -0.09 -2.84
N SER A 395 7.02 1.13 -3.36
CA SER A 395 7.54 2.28 -2.64
C SER A 395 6.42 3.29 -2.42
N TRP A 396 6.43 3.91 -1.26
CA TRP A 396 5.59 5.06 -0.98
C TRP A 396 6.21 6.31 -1.61
N ASP A 397 5.38 7.22 -2.11
CA ASP A 397 5.80 8.51 -2.66
C ASP A 397 4.92 9.58 -2.00
N PRO A 398 5.48 10.62 -1.35
CA PRO A 398 6.90 11.01 -1.34
C PRO A 398 7.77 10.39 -0.24
N TYR A 399 7.23 9.49 0.60
CA TYR A 399 8.00 8.94 1.73
C TYR A 399 9.08 7.96 1.25
N PRO A 400 10.35 8.06 1.70
CA PRO A 400 11.42 7.13 1.33
C PRO A 400 11.26 5.76 2.02
N ILE A 401 10.14 5.08 1.75
CA ILE A 401 9.73 3.84 2.41
C ILE A 401 9.37 2.82 1.34
N ASP A 402 10.16 1.75 1.29
CA ASP A 402 9.82 0.55 0.54
C ASP A 402 9.07 -0.41 1.46
N MET A 403 7.99 -1.01 0.96
CA MET A 403 7.15 -1.92 1.73
C MET A 403 6.75 -3.14 0.90
N GLU A 404 6.71 -4.29 1.55
CA GLU A 404 6.36 -5.57 0.94
C GLU A 404 5.47 -6.38 1.87
N PHE A 405 4.34 -6.86 1.35
CA PHE A 405 3.56 -7.91 1.98
C PHE A 405 4.05 -9.28 1.49
N ARG A 406 4.51 -10.14 2.40
CA ARG A 406 4.80 -11.54 2.10
C ARG A 406 3.76 -12.46 2.74
N PRO A 407 3.08 -13.31 1.95
CA PRO A 407 2.21 -14.33 2.49
C PRO A 407 2.89 -15.21 3.55
N PRO A 408 2.17 -15.63 4.61
CA PRO A 408 0.75 -15.35 4.85
C PRO A 408 0.47 -14.12 5.74
N CYS A 409 1.46 -13.62 6.49
CA CYS A 409 1.26 -12.62 7.53
C CYS A 409 2.49 -11.74 7.81
N LEU A 410 3.36 -11.57 6.81
CA LEU A 410 4.64 -10.87 6.95
C LEU A 410 4.55 -9.49 6.28
N VAL A 411 5.03 -8.46 6.97
CA VAL A 411 5.25 -7.13 6.40
C VAL A 411 6.71 -6.77 6.58
N LEU A 412 7.38 -6.51 5.45
CA LEU A 412 8.74 -6.00 5.44
C LEU A 412 8.71 -4.54 5.01
N SER A 413 9.43 -3.68 5.72
CA SER A 413 9.61 -2.30 5.33
C SER A 413 11.08 -1.89 5.43
N THR A 414 11.52 -1.04 4.52
CA THR A 414 12.83 -0.39 4.57
C THR A 414 12.60 1.11 4.47
N ILE A 415 12.98 1.81 5.52
CA ILE A 415 12.76 3.25 5.70
C ILE A 415 14.09 3.96 5.58
N GLY A 416 14.20 4.89 4.64
CA GLY A 416 15.30 5.83 4.55
C GLY A 416 15.18 6.91 5.62
N ILE A 417 16.19 7.02 6.49
CA ILE A 417 16.22 8.03 7.55
C ILE A 417 16.89 9.28 6.99
N SER A 418 16.09 10.24 6.51
CA SER A 418 16.55 11.59 6.22
C SER A 418 16.30 12.51 7.43
N LYS A 419 16.98 13.66 7.51
CA LYS A 419 16.77 14.62 8.63
C LYS A 419 15.28 15.03 8.70
N PRO A 420 14.68 15.14 9.90
CA PRO A 420 13.27 15.55 10.04
C PRO A 420 13.00 16.84 9.26
N GLY A 421 12.04 16.81 8.34
CA GLY A 421 11.64 17.97 7.51
C GLY A 421 12.21 18.04 6.08
N LYS A 422 12.95 17.02 5.60
CA LYS A 422 13.43 16.92 4.20
C LYS A 422 12.91 15.69 3.44
N LEU A 423 11.75 15.17 3.83
CA LEU A 423 11.20 13.92 3.29
C LEU A 423 10.58 14.05 1.90
N GLU A 424 10.42 15.27 1.36
CA GLU A 424 9.81 15.44 0.04
C GLU A 424 10.78 15.04 -1.09
N GLY A 425 10.40 13.97 -1.80
CA GLY A 425 10.96 13.62 -3.12
C GLY A 425 12.26 12.81 -3.10
N GLN A 426 12.68 12.28 -1.95
CA GLN A 426 13.82 11.36 -1.89
C GLN A 426 13.34 9.92 -2.00
N SER A 427 13.94 9.14 -2.91
CA SER A 427 13.71 7.71 -2.93
C SER A 427 14.41 7.03 -1.75
N THR A 428 13.93 5.86 -1.32
CA THR A 428 14.58 5.05 -0.28
C THR A 428 16.07 4.87 -0.56
N ARG A 429 16.45 4.69 -1.83
CA ARG A 429 17.83 4.46 -2.29
C ARG A 429 18.75 5.67 -2.18
N GLU A 430 18.18 6.88 -2.10
CA GLU A 430 18.94 8.12 -1.98
C GLU A 430 19.31 8.44 -0.53
N CYS A 431 18.75 7.71 0.43
CA CYS A 431 19.05 7.90 1.84
C CYS A 431 20.41 7.28 2.19
N SER A 432 21.14 7.90 3.12
CA SER A 432 22.44 7.42 3.58
C SER A 432 22.36 6.35 4.67
N THR A 433 21.22 6.26 5.35
CA THR A 433 21.00 5.42 6.53
C THR A 433 19.60 4.89 6.50
N HIS A 434 19.43 3.62 6.87
CA HIS A 434 18.17 2.91 6.72
C HIS A 434 17.81 2.11 7.97
N LEU A 435 16.50 2.07 8.22
CA LEU A 435 15.87 1.17 9.16
C LEU A 435 15.12 0.10 8.37
N HIS A 436 15.49 -1.16 8.55
CA HIS A 436 14.77 -2.31 8.02
C HIS A 436 13.95 -2.96 9.14
N GLN A 437 12.67 -3.20 8.88
CA GLN A 437 11.73 -3.78 9.82
C GLN A 437 11.07 -5.03 9.22
N LEU A 438 10.92 -6.04 10.06
CA LEU A 438 10.11 -7.21 9.81
C LEU A 438 9.01 -7.28 10.86
N HIS A 439 7.76 -7.31 10.43
CA HIS A 439 6.58 -7.56 11.26
C HIS A 439 5.96 -8.89 10.85
N VAL A 440 5.71 -9.76 11.82
CA VAL A 440 4.95 -11.00 11.64
C VAL A 440 3.67 -10.89 12.46
N CYS A 441 2.52 -10.81 11.80
CA CYS A 441 1.20 -10.70 12.44
C CYS A 441 0.55 -12.08 12.54
N LEU A 442 1.00 -12.91 13.48
CA LEU A 442 0.53 -14.29 13.61
C LEU A 442 -0.93 -14.34 14.10
N PRO A 443 -1.86 -15.01 13.39
CA PRO A 443 -3.23 -15.21 13.86
C PRO A 443 -3.25 -16.14 15.09
N SER A 444 -3.43 -15.56 16.27
CA SER A 444 -3.46 -16.30 17.54
C SER A 444 -4.87 -16.82 17.84
N THR A 445 -5.81 -15.91 18.08
CA THR A 445 -7.24 -16.22 18.15
C THR A 445 -8.00 -15.25 17.25
N ARG A 446 -9.34 -15.28 17.26
CA ARG A 446 -10.16 -14.39 16.41
C ARG A 446 -9.90 -12.91 16.67
N ASN A 447 -9.66 -12.54 17.93
CA ASN A 447 -9.44 -11.16 18.36
C ASN A 447 -8.07 -10.97 19.02
N LYS A 448 -7.12 -11.85 18.73
CA LYS A 448 -5.75 -11.73 19.24
C LYS A 448 -4.75 -12.04 18.17
N THR A 449 -3.69 -11.24 18.16
CA THR A 449 -2.56 -11.36 17.23
C THR A 449 -1.28 -11.35 18.01
N ARG A 450 -0.41 -12.34 17.76
CA ARG A 450 0.95 -12.33 18.25
C ARG A 450 1.84 -11.64 17.22
N LEU A 451 2.35 -10.47 17.58
CA LEU A 451 3.24 -9.68 16.73
C LEU A 451 4.71 -10.01 17.06
N LEU A 452 5.46 -10.47 16.07
CA LEU A 452 6.92 -10.52 16.14
C LEU A 452 7.47 -9.35 15.34
N TYR A 453 8.27 -8.51 16.00
CA TYR A 453 8.90 -7.34 15.41
C TYR A 453 10.42 -7.47 15.48
N ARG A 454 11.08 -7.42 14.33
CA ARG A 454 12.56 -7.39 14.22
C ARG A 454 12.98 -6.07 13.60
N MET A 455 13.87 -5.37 14.29
CA MET A 455 14.44 -4.10 13.87
C MET A 455 15.90 -4.29 13.49
N SER A 456 16.28 -3.86 12.28
CA SER A 456 17.66 -3.92 11.79
C SER A 456 18.10 -2.57 11.23
N LEU A 457 19.34 -2.18 11.49
CA LEU A 457 19.92 -0.91 11.02
C LEU A 457 21.18 -1.19 10.21
N ASP A 458 21.41 -0.42 9.15
CA ASP A 458 22.68 -0.42 8.39
C ASP A 458 23.72 0.55 8.97
N PHE A 459 23.34 1.29 10.02
CA PHE A 459 24.17 2.25 10.73
C PHE A 459 24.21 1.95 12.24
N ALA A 460 25.09 2.66 12.95
CA ALA A 460 25.23 2.61 14.40
C ALA A 460 25.32 1.18 15.02
N PRO A 461 26.16 0.27 14.47
CA PRO A 461 26.24 -1.12 14.93
C PRO A 461 26.65 -1.27 16.40
N ILE A 462 27.25 -0.22 16.99
CA ILE A 462 27.66 -0.19 18.38
C ILE A 462 26.47 -0.17 19.35
N LEU A 463 25.29 0.30 18.91
CA LEU A 463 24.09 0.44 19.75
C LEU A 463 23.59 -0.90 20.28
N LYS A 464 23.80 -2.01 19.55
CA LYS A 464 23.41 -3.35 20.01
C LYS A 464 24.18 -3.81 21.26
N HIS A 465 25.36 -3.24 21.51
CA HIS A 465 26.22 -3.57 22.65
C HIS A 465 26.00 -2.64 23.85
N VAL A 466 25.19 -1.58 23.68
CA VAL A 466 24.87 -0.67 24.78
C VAL A 466 23.98 -1.39 25.79
N PRO A 467 24.36 -1.44 27.08
CA PRO A 467 23.55 -2.06 28.11
C PRO A 467 22.13 -1.48 28.14
N PHE A 468 21.14 -2.35 28.37
CA PHE A 468 19.71 -2.00 28.44
C PHE A 468 19.07 -1.42 27.18
N MET A 469 19.81 -1.27 26.07
CA MET A 469 19.29 -0.69 24.83
C MET A 469 18.08 -1.47 24.28
N GLN A 470 18.04 -2.78 24.50
CA GLN A 470 16.88 -3.63 24.16
C GLN A 470 15.57 -3.16 24.82
N HIS A 471 15.63 -2.69 26.07
CA HIS A 471 14.45 -2.17 26.78
C HIS A 471 13.99 -0.84 26.18
N LEU A 472 14.94 0.00 25.76
CA LEU A 472 14.63 1.26 25.10
C LEU A 472 14.00 1.03 23.72
N TRP A 473 14.52 0.07 22.94
CA TRP A 473 13.90 -0.33 21.67
C TRP A 473 12.50 -0.88 21.86
N LYS A 474 12.31 -1.75 22.87
CA LYS A 474 11.00 -2.26 23.22
C LYS A 474 10.03 -1.14 23.60
N HIS A 475 10.47 -0.20 24.42
CA HIS A 475 9.66 0.95 24.83
C HIS A 475 9.22 1.80 23.63
N PHE A 476 10.13 2.13 22.71
CA PHE A 476 9.79 2.90 21.51
C PHE A 476 8.84 2.13 20.58
N ALA A 477 9.08 0.83 20.37
CA ALA A 477 8.19 -0.01 19.57
C ALA A 477 6.78 -0.07 20.17
N GLU A 478 6.67 -0.25 21.49
CA GLU A 478 5.40 -0.24 22.20
C GLU A 478 4.71 1.13 22.12
N GLN A 479 5.45 2.24 22.21
CA GLN A 479 4.88 3.57 22.06
C GLN A 479 4.25 3.78 20.68
N VAL A 480 5.00 3.49 19.61
CA VAL A 480 4.50 3.61 18.22
C VAL A 480 3.28 2.72 18.01
N LEU A 481 3.38 1.45 18.41
CA LEU A 481 2.30 0.48 18.24
C LEU A 481 1.05 0.87 19.03
N ASN A 482 1.18 1.44 20.23
CA ASN A 482 0.02 1.90 21.00
C ASN A 482 -0.70 3.08 20.33
N GLU A 483 -0.01 3.90 19.54
CA GLU A 483 -0.64 4.97 18.77
C GLU A 483 -1.56 4.39 17.67
N ASP A 484 -1.16 3.30 17.03
CA ASP A 484 -1.97 2.56 16.06
C ASP A 484 -3.10 1.75 16.72
N LEU A 485 -2.75 1.02 17.79
CA LEU A 485 -3.63 0.03 18.41
C LEU A 485 -4.96 0.63 18.86
N ARG A 486 -4.96 1.85 19.40
CA ARG A 486 -6.20 2.57 19.77
C ARG A 486 -7.16 2.78 18.58
N LEU A 487 -6.63 3.00 17.38
CA LEU A 487 -7.42 3.22 16.16
C LEU A 487 -7.96 1.89 15.64
N VAL A 488 -7.08 0.87 15.60
CA VAL A 488 -7.41 -0.48 15.13
C VAL A 488 -8.44 -1.15 16.05
N LEU A 489 -8.35 -0.94 17.36
CA LEU A 489 -9.36 -1.39 18.32
C LEU A 489 -10.73 -0.77 18.03
N GLY A 490 -10.79 0.54 17.76
CA GLY A 490 -12.04 1.19 17.37
C GLY A 490 -12.61 0.67 16.04
N GLN A 491 -11.76 0.28 15.09
CA GLN A 491 -12.20 -0.41 13.87
C GLN A 491 -12.76 -1.79 14.19
N GLN A 492 -12.10 -2.57 15.05
CA GLN A 492 -12.56 -3.89 15.45
C GLN A 492 -13.90 -3.84 16.18
N ASP A 493 -14.11 -2.87 17.07
CA ASP A 493 -15.39 -2.71 17.77
C ASP A 493 -16.54 -2.49 16.78
N ARG A 494 -16.34 -1.60 15.79
CA ARG A 494 -17.31 -1.37 14.70
C ARG A 494 -17.53 -2.60 13.83
N MET A 495 -16.43 -3.27 13.44
CA MET A 495 -16.47 -4.52 12.68
C MET A 495 -17.32 -5.59 13.39
N ASN A 496 -17.07 -5.80 14.69
CA ASN A 496 -17.82 -6.74 15.52
C ASN A 496 -19.31 -6.38 15.64
N ASN A 497 -19.65 -5.09 15.57
CA ASN A 497 -21.03 -4.60 15.55
C ASN A 497 -21.71 -4.69 14.17
N GLY A 498 -21.00 -5.21 13.15
CA GLY A 498 -21.53 -5.44 11.81
C GLY A 498 -21.18 -4.37 10.78
N ASP A 499 -20.45 -3.32 11.15
CA ASP A 499 -19.97 -2.33 10.20
C ASP A 499 -18.89 -2.92 9.29
N ASN A 500 -18.83 -2.46 8.04
CA ASN A 500 -17.70 -2.74 7.17
C ASN A 500 -16.57 -1.74 7.46
N VAL A 501 -15.36 -2.22 7.75
CA VAL A 501 -14.21 -1.33 7.95
C VAL A 501 -13.60 -0.84 6.63
N TRP A 502 -13.93 -1.47 5.50
CA TRP A 502 -13.50 -1.10 4.15
C TRP A 502 -14.63 -0.43 3.35
N ASN A 503 -15.07 0.75 3.79
CA ASN A 503 -16.20 1.45 3.18
C ASN A 503 -15.89 2.03 1.79
N TRP A 504 -14.73 2.69 1.65
CA TRP A 504 -14.34 3.42 0.44
C TRP A 504 -12.82 3.35 0.22
N PRO A 505 -12.31 2.26 -0.39
CA PRO A 505 -10.90 2.16 -0.73
C PRO A 505 -10.48 3.26 -1.72
N VAL A 506 -9.32 3.86 -1.49
CA VAL A 506 -8.72 4.91 -2.32
C VAL A 506 -7.32 4.50 -2.84
N SER A 507 -6.64 5.41 -3.55
CA SER A 507 -5.41 5.08 -4.30
C SER A 507 -4.24 4.61 -3.43
N TYR A 508 -4.10 5.13 -2.21
CA TYR A 508 -3.05 4.70 -1.28
C TYR A 508 -3.34 3.36 -0.61
N ASP A 509 -4.59 2.88 -0.61
CA ASP A 509 -4.99 1.60 -0.01
C ASP A 509 -4.59 0.37 -0.84
N LYS A 510 -3.90 0.58 -1.96
CA LYS A 510 -3.61 -0.44 -2.97
C LYS A 510 -2.97 -1.71 -2.39
N LEU A 511 -2.08 -1.58 -1.42
CA LEU A 511 -1.39 -2.72 -0.82
C LEU A 511 -2.33 -3.51 0.13
N GLY A 512 -3.11 -2.82 0.97
CA GLY A 512 -4.14 -3.42 1.82
C GLY A 512 -5.23 -4.13 1.00
N VAL A 513 -5.71 -3.50 -0.06
CA VAL A 513 -6.66 -4.09 -1.03
C VAL A 513 -6.10 -5.40 -1.61
N ARG A 514 -4.83 -5.42 -2.01
CA ARG A 514 -4.18 -6.62 -2.55
C ARG A 514 -4.00 -7.72 -1.51
N TYR A 515 -3.67 -7.37 -0.27
CA TYR A 515 -3.66 -8.32 0.83
C TYR A 515 -5.04 -8.97 1.02
N ARG A 516 -6.11 -8.18 1.09
CA ARG A 516 -7.49 -8.70 1.24
C ARG A 516 -7.89 -9.59 0.07
N GLN A 517 -7.61 -9.20 -1.17
CA GLN A 517 -7.83 -10.02 -2.36
C GLN A 517 -7.04 -11.34 -2.35
N TRP A 518 -5.76 -11.28 -1.92
CA TRP A 518 -4.94 -12.47 -1.75
C TRP A 518 -5.58 -13.41 -0.71
N ARG A 519 -5.98 -12.89 0.45
CA ARG A 519 -6.60 -13.66 1.53
C ARG A 519 -7.88 -14.33 1.04
N ASP A 520 -8.78 -13.58 0.42
CA ASP A 520 -10.03 -14.12 -0.13
C ASP A 520 -9.77 -15.23 -1.15
N SER A 521 -8.75 -15.08 -2.00
CA SER A 521 -8.37 -16.11 -2.98
C SER A 521 -7.87 -17.41 -2.35
N VAL A 522 -7.15 -17.30 -1.22
CA VAL A 522 -6.66 -18.46 -0.44
C VAL A 522 -7.84 -19.18 0.22
N GLU A 523 -8.77 -18.44 0.80
CA GLU A 523 -9.94 -19.00 1.47
C GLU A 523 -10.89 -19.67 0.48
N GLN A 524 -11.16 -19.05 -0.66
CA GLN A 524 -12.12 -19.54 -1.68
C GLN A 524 -11.55 -20.62 -2.62
N ARG A 525 -10.25 -20.95 -2.54
CA ARG A 525 -9.57 -21.94 -3.39
C ARG A 525 -9.72 -21.67 -4.90
N SER A 526 -9.74 -20.39 -5.29
CA SER A 526 -9.76 -19.99 -6.69
C SER A 526 -8.47 -20.46 -7.39
N LYS A 527 -8.62 -21.22 -8.49
CA LYS A 527 -7.50 -21.62 -9.37
C LYS A 527 -6.96 -20.44 -10.19
N SER A 528 -7.70 -19.33 -10.27
CA SER A 528 -7.39 -18.11 -11.01
C SER A 528 -7.08 -16.94 -10.07
N SER A 529 -6.19 -17.15 -9.11
CA SER A 529 -5.64 -16.03 -8.34
C SER A 529 -4.69 -15.20 -9.24
N PRO A 530 -4.78 -13.86 -9.27
CA PRO A 530 -3.75 -13.02 -9.91
C PRO A 530 -2.36 -13.19 -9.26
N PHE A 531 -2.33 -13.88 -8.12
CA PHE A 531 -1.15 -14.28 -7.37
C PHE A 531 -0.79 -15.77 -7.56
N SER A 532 -1.30 -16.44 -8.60
CA SER A 532 -0.94 -17.83 -8.93
C SER A 532 0.58 -18.02 -9.07
N ASN A 533 1.29 -16.96 -9.48
CA ASN A 533 2.75 -16.93 -9.51
C ASN A 533 3.41 -16.86 -8.12
N LEU A 534 2.73 -16.48 -7.03
CA LEU A 534 3.31 -16.56 -5.67
C LEU A 534 3.37 -17.99 -5.13
N ARG A 535 2.56 -18.91 -5.65
CA ARG A 535 2.83 -20.35 -5.49
C ARG A 535 4.03 -20.81 -6.32
N ARG A 536 4.31 -20.17 -7.47
CA ARG A 536 5.47 -20.48 -8.35
C ARG A 536 6.79 -19.84 -7.94
N ILE A 537 6.78 -18.66 -7.29
CA ILE A 537 7.99 -18.05 -6.68
C ILE A 537 8.51 -18.93 -5.53
N GLN A 538 7.69 -19.89 -5.08
CA GLN A 538 8.03 -20.94 -4.13
C GLN A 538 8.12 -22.35 -4.77
N ASN A 539 8.33 -22.46 -6.09
CA ASN A 539 8.61 -23.75 -6.73
C ASN A 539 9.35 -23.58 -8.08
N PRO A 540 10.71 -23.56 -8.11
CA PRO A 540 11.47 -23.38 -9.35
C PRO A 540 11.63 -24.67 -10.19
N LEU A 541 11.00 -25.79 -9.85
CA LEU A 541 11.28 -27.10 -10.46
C LEU A 541 10.27 -27.55 -11.52
N ASN A 542 9.79 -26.64 -12.36
CA ASN A 542 9.15 -27.01 -13.63
C ASN A 542 9.64 -26.08 -14.74
N GLU A 543 10.93 -26.19 -15.06
CA GLU A 543 11.48 -26.08 -16.42
C GLU A 543 12.48 -27.22 -16.64
#